data_AF-A0A1X0NL50-F1
#
_entry.id   AF-A0A1X0NL50-F1
#
_cell.length_a   1.000
_cell.length_b   1.000
_cell.length_c   1.000
_cell.angle_alpha   90.00
_cell.angle_beta   90.00
_cell.angle_gamma   90.00
#
_symmetry.space_group_name_H-M   'P 1'
#
loop_
_entity.id
_entity.type
_entity.pdbx_description
1 polymer ?
#
loop_
_entity_poly.entity_id
_entity_poly.type
_entity_poly.pdbx_seq_one_letter_code
_entity_poly.pdbx_strand_id
1 'polypeptide(L)'
;MGSCCSTFSGSHDLRYAKPTRTPPDACAPKCGVRRLDTQFISTNRPVVEFAAQDPFYFGPPLSARWGAEMMRAMDDVWANIEKSTFPFLIVHGMEDKLCSIEGSRRFVEAAVSSDKQLIEYPGLYHEVLTEVKWKDVLRDVMGFMNKYCPS
;
A
#
# COMPACT_ATOMS: atom_id res chain seq x y z
N MET A 1 -26.65 -27.19 -31.95
CA MET A 1 -25.73 -27.52 -30.84
C MET A 1 -25.01 -26.25 -30.46
N GLY A 2 -25.62 -25.48 -29.56
CA GLY A 2 -25.24 -24.11 -29.24
C GLY A 2 -24.17 -24.07 -28.15
N SER A 3 -23.12 -23.31 -28.44
CA SER A 3 -22.02 -22.86 -27.58
C SER A 3 -22.49 -22.36 -26.21
N CYS A 4 -21.83 -22.80 -25.15
CA CYS A 4 -21.86 -22.13 -23.85
C CYS A 4 -20.43 -21.72 -23.49
N CYS A 5 -20.12 -20.47 -23.83
CA CYS A 5 -18.95 -19.74 -23.38
C CYS A 5 -19.22 -19.30 -21.93
N SER A 6 -18.54 -19.90 -20.95
CA SER A 6 -18.61 -19.45 -19.56
C SER A 6 -17.49 -18.44 -19.30
N THR A 7 -17.84 -17.16 -19.38
CA THR A 7 -17.05 -16.06 -18.84
C THR A 7 -17.04 -16.13 -17.31
N PHE A 8 -15.88 -16.36 -16.73
CA PHE A 8 -15.67 -16.26 -15.28
C PHE A 8 -15.44 -14.78 -14.93
N SER A 9 -16.53 -14.04 -14.71
CA SER A 9 -16.46 -12.70 -14.13
C SER A 9 -16.62 -12.82 -12.61
N GLY A 10 -15.49 -12.89 -11.91
CA GLY A 10 -15.44 -12.83 -10.45
C GLY A 10 -15.19 -11.41 -10.00
N SER A 11 -16.24 -10.60 -9.88
CA SER A 11 -16.19 -9.29 -9.20
C SER A 11 -15.88 -9.51 -7.72
N HIS A 12 -14.60 -9.41 -7.34
CA HIS A 12 -14.17 -9.41 -5.94
C HIS A 12 -14.36 -8.00 -5.36
N ASP A 13 -15.61 -7.70 -5.02
CA ASP A 13 -16.00 -6.58 -4.18
C ASP A 13 -15.59 -6.91 -2.74
N LEU A 14 -14.30 -6.79 -2.43
CA LEU A 14 -13.76 -6.87 -1.07
C LEU A 14 -14.14 -5.59 -0.31
N ARG A 15 -15.43 -5.43 -0.02
CA ARG A 15 -15.86 -4.60 1.09
C ARG A 15 -15.69 -5.42 2.35
N TYR A 16 -15.03 -4.87 3.36
CA TYR A 16 -15.00 -5.49 4.69
C TYR A 16 -16.44 -5.68 5.19
N ALA A 17 -16.95 -6.90 5.09
CA ALA A 17 -18.28 -7.22 5.61
C ALA A 17 -18.24 -7.04 7.13
N LYS A 18 -19.13 -6.19 7.67
CA LYS A 18 -19.26 -6.01 9.13
C LYS A 18 -19.47 -7.38 9.77
N PRO A 19 -18.57 -7.83 10.67
CA PRO A 19 -18.68 -9.16 11.25
C PRO A 19 -19.93 -9.26 12.13
N THR A 20 -20.61 -10.40 12.06
CA THR A 20 -21.80 -10.74 12.88
C THR A 20 -21.47 -11.09 14.33
N ARG A 21 -20.17 -11.15 14.68
CA ARG A 21 -19.63 -11.27 16.03
C ARG A 21 -18.85 -10.02 16.38
N THR A 22 -18.83 -9.63 17.66
CA THR A 22 -17.99 -8.52 18.13
C THR A 22 -16.54 -8.76 17.71
N PRO A 23 -15.94 -7.83 16.97
CA PRO A 23 -14.62 -8.06 16.40
C PRO A 23 -13.55 -7.98 17.50
N PRO A 24 -12.42 -8.70 17.35
CA PRO A 24 -11.41 -8.86 18.40
C PRO A 24 -10.75 -7.53 18.82
N ASP A 25 -10.76 -6.50 17.98
CA ASP A 25 -10.34 -5.14 18.34
C ASP A 25 -11.22 -4.48 19.41
N ALA A 26 -12.49 -4.88 19.53
CA ALA A 26 -13.41 -4.37 20.54
C ALA A 26 -13.21 -5.05 21.90
N CYS A 27 -12.91 -6.35 21.92
CA CYS A 27 -12.77 -7.13 23.15
C CYS A 27 -11.32 -7.23 23.65
N ALA A 28 -10.33 -7.19 22.75
CA ALA A 28 -8.91 -7.31 23.06
C ALA A 28 -8.05 -6.36 22.18
N PRO A 29 -8.25 -5.04 22.27
CA PRO A 29 -7.65 -4.05 21.35
C PRO A 29 -6.12 -4.09 21.30
N LYS A 30 -5.47 -4.48 22.40
CA LYS A 30 -4.00 -4.57 22.53
C LYS A 30 -3.43 -5.93 22.12
N CYS A 31 -4.27 -6.91 21.79
CA CYS A 31 -3.81 -8.23 21.37
C CYS A 31 -2.99 -8.12 20.09
N GLY A 32 -1.79 -8.70 20.07
CA GLY A 32 -0.94 -8.70 18.88
C GLY A 32 -1.48 -9.66 17.81
N VAL A 33 -1.67 -9.17 16.59
CA VAL A 33 -2.26 -9.95 15.48
C VAL A 33 -1.27 -10.31 14.38
N ARG A 34 -0.27 -9.46 14.13
CA ARG A 34 0.74 -9.70 13.09
C ARG A 34 2.03 -8.96 13.41
N ARG A 35 3.18 -9.61 13.16
CA ARG A 35 4.48 -8.94 13.15
C ARG A 35 4.86 -8.59 11.71
N LEU A 36 5.42 -7.41 11.50
CA LEU A 36 6.03 -7.05 10.22
C LEU A 36 7.44 -7.62 10.18
N ASP A 37 7.79 -8.26 9.06
CA ASP A 37 9.12 -8.78 8.84
C ASP A 37 9.95 -7.71 8.12
N THR A 38 11.00 -7.24 8.80
CA THR A 38 11.89 -6.20 8.30
C THR A 38 12.66 -6.64 7.05
N GLN A 39 12.74 -7.94 6.76
CA GLN A 39 13.39 -8.44 5.55
C GLN A 39 12.68 -8.04 4.26
N PHE A 40 11.41 -7.63 4.33
CA PHE A 40 10.61 -7.25 3.16
C PHE A 40 10.54 -5.74 2.93
N ILE A 41 11.24 -4.94 3.74
CA ILE A 41 11.19 -3.48 3.60
C ILE A 41 12.03 -2.99 2.42
N SER A 42 13.20 -3.59 2.18
CA SER A 42 14.14 -3.14 1.16
C SER A 42 15.06 -4.27 0.72
N THR A 43 15.49 -4.27 -0.54
CA THR A 43 16.59 -5.14 -1.00
C THR A 43 17.96 -4.66 -0.55
N ASN A 44 18.06 -3.40 -0.10
CA ASN A 44 19.29 -2.80 0.41
C ASN A 44 19.64 -3.38 1.79
N ARG A 45 20.59 -4.33 1.82
CA ARG A 45 20.91 -5.09 3.04
C ARG A 45 21.33 -4.22 4.24
N PRO A 46 22.20 -3.21 4.09
CA PRO A 46 22.49 -2.24 5.15
C PRO A 46 21.25 -1.59 5.78
N VAL A 47 20.20 -1.30 5.00
CA VAL A 47 18.95 -0.71 5.52
C VAL A 47 18.20 -1.69 6.39
N VAL A 48 18.08 -2.95 5.95
CA VAL A 48 17.43 -4.02 6.72
C VAL A 48 18.17 -4.25 8.04
N GLU A 49 19.50 -4.25 8.02
CA GLU A 49 20.33 -4.43 9.22
C GLU A 49 20.21 -3.25 10.17
N PHE A 50 20.21 -2.01 9.65
CA PHE A 50 19.98 -0.82 10.45
C PHE A 50 18.59 -0.84 11.11
N ALA A 51 17.53 -1.15 10.35
CA ALA A 51 16.17 -1.26 10.87
C ALA A 51 16.04 -2.33 11.96
N ALA A 52 16.77 -3.44 11.85
CA ALA A 52 16.78 -4.50 12.86
C ALA A 52 17.49 -4.10 14.17
N GLN A 53 18.42 -3.14 14.11
CA GLN A 53 19.19 -2.66 15.25
C GLN A 53 18.61 -1.39 15.89
N ASP A 54 17.73 -0.68 15.19
CA ASP A 54 17.17 0.58 15.65
C ASP A 54 16.17 0.34 16.81
N PRO A 55 16.43 0.86 18.02
CA PRO A 55 15.55 0.70 19.18
C PRO A 55 14.20 1.42 19.03
N PHE A 56 14.08 2.33 18.06
CA PHE A 56 12.84 3.02 17.73
C PHE A 56 12.05 2.34 16.62
N TYR A 57 12.62 1.33 15.95
CA TYR A 57 11.88 0.53 14.98
C TYR A 57 10.84 -0.32 15.72
N PHE A 58 9.58 -0.27 15.27
CA PHE A 58 8.49 -0.95 15.95
C PHE A 58 8.61 -2.48 15.81
N GLY A 59 9.17 -3.12 16.83
CA GLY A 59 9.37 -4.58 16.89
C GLY A 59 8.20 -5.43 17.41
N PRO A 60 7.30 -4.94 18.29
CA PRO A 60 6.16 -5.73 18.76
C PRO A 60 5.17 -6.10 17.64
N PRO A 61 4.32 -7.12 17.83
CA PRO A 61 3.21 -7.35 16.92
C PRO A 61 2.27 -6.15 16.88
N LEU A 62 1.79 -5.82 15.68
CA LEU A 62 0.71 -4.86 15.44
C LEU A 62 -0.52 -5.29 16.24
N SER A 63 -1.16 -4.33 16.91
CA SER A 63 -2.32 -4.61 17.74
C SER A 63 -3.58 -4.86 16.90
N ALA A 64 -4.53 -5.62 17.44
CA ALA A 64 -5.81 -5.88 16.80
C ALA A 64 -6.54 -4.58 16.44
N ARG A 65 -6.50 -3.59 17.35
CA ARG A 65 -7.11 -2.29 17.09
C ARG A 65 -6.41 -1.53 15.96
N TRP A 66 -5.08 -1.55 15.91
CA TRP A 66 -4.35 -0.94 14.80
C TRP A 66 -4.74 -1.57 13.46
N GLY A 67 -4.81 -2.90 13.39
CA GLY A 67 -5.21 -3.61 12.16
C GLY A 67 -6.64 -3.27 11.73
N ALA A 68 -7.58 -3.19 12.68
CA ALA A 68 -8.96 -2.81 12.40
C ALA A 68 -9.08 -1.38 11.87
N GLU A 69 -8.39 -0.42 12.48
CA GLU A 69 -8.40 0.98 12.00
C GLU A 69 -7.71 1.13 10.64
N MET A 70 -6.63 0.38 10.37
CA MET A 70 -5.98 0.36 9.06
C MET A 70 -6.95 -0.12 7.97
N MET A 71 -7.69 -1.22 8.21
CA MET A 71 -8.69 -1.72 7.26
C MET A 71 -9.83 -0.70 7.05
N ARG A 72 -10.33 -0.08 8.12
CA ARG A 72 -11.37 0.98 8.00
C ARG A 72 -10.88 2.16 7.16
N ALA A 73 -9.65 2.60 7.39
CA ALA A 73 -9.06 3.69 6.60
C ALA A 73 -8.93 3.31 5.12
N MET A 74 -8.55 2.07 4.80
CA MET A 74 -8.53 1.57 3.42
C MET A 74 -9.93 1.57 2.78
N ASP A 75 -10.95 1.08 3.50
CA ASP A 75 -12.35 1.12 3.02
C ASP A 75 -12.82 2.56 2.79
N ASP A 76 -12.50 3.48 3.71
CA ASP A 76 -12.85 4.89 3.61
C ASP A 76 -12.20 5.54 2.39
N VAL A 77 -10.95 5.21 2.08
CA VAL A 77 -10.27 5.68 0.85
C VAL A 77 -11.03 5.23 -0.41
N TRP A 78 -11.43 3.96 -0.48
CA TRP A 78 -12.18 3.45 -1.63
C TRP A 78 -13.59 4.03 -1.72
N ALA A 79 -14.27 4.22 -0.58
CA ALA A 79 -15.60 4.80 -0.52
C ALA A 79 -15.64 6.30 -0.90
N ASN A 80 -14.48 6.96 -0.88
CA ASN A 80 -14.32 8.38 -1.20
C ASN A 80 -13.38 8.59 -2.40
N ILE A 81 -13.19 7.57 -3.25
CA ILE A 81 -12.25 7.63 -4.38
C ILE A 81 -12.59 8.76 -5.34
N GLU A 82 -13.86 9.16 -5.46
CA GLU A 82 -14.35 10.28 -6.26
C GLU A 82 -13.84 11.65 -5.78
N LYS A 83 -13.30 11.73 -4.55
CA LYS A 83 -12.67 12.95 -4.03
C LYS A 83 -11.22 13.11 -4.46
N SER A 84 -10.66 12.15 -5.21
CA SER A 84 -9.29 12.21 -5.77
C SER A 84 -9.18 13.20 -6.93
N THR A 85 -9.59 14.45 -6.76
CA THR A 85 -9.59 15.47 -7.82
C THR A 85 -8.28 16.26 -7.93
N PHE A 86 -7.27 15.91 -7.11
CA PHE A 86 -5.99 16.59 -7.03
C PHE A 86 -4.90 15.86 -7.82
N PRO A 87 -3.84 16.55 -8.28
CA PRO A 87 -2.70 15.89 -8.90
C PRO A 87 -1.98 14.97 -7.90
N PHE A 88 -1.63 13.75 -8.31
CA PHE A 88 -0.87 12.84 -7.46
C PHE A 88 0.10 11.94 -8.22
N LEU A 89 1.13 11.50 -7.49
CA LEU A 89 2.10 10.50 -7.92
C LEU A 89 2.09 9.34 -6.91
N ILE A 90 2.06 8.12 -7.43
CA ILE A 90 2.35 6.90 -6.67
C ILE A 90 3.67 6.33 -7.19
N VAL A 91 4.58 6.02 -6.28
CA VAL A 91 5.83 5.28 -6.56
C VAL A 91 5.77 3.95 -5.80
N HIS A 92 6.06 2.84 -6.47
CA HIS A 92 5.86 1.51 -5.88
C HIS A 92 6.86 0.49 -6.46
N GLY A 93 7.50 -0.30 -5.60
CA GLY A 93 8.34 -1.43 -6.00
C GLY A 93 7.52 -2.64 -6.46
N MET A 94 7.86 -3.23 -7.60
CA MET A 94 7.04 -4.32 -8.17
C MET A 94 7.07 -5.61 -7.34
N GLU A 95 8.07 -5.75 -6.47
CA GLU A 95 8.33 -6.94 -5.65
C GLU A 95 8.00 -6.67 -4.17
N ASP A 96 7.22 -5.62 -3.88
CA ASP A 96 6.68 -5.34 -2.56
C ASP A 96 5.80 -6.51 -2.06
N LYS A 97 6.20 -7.10 -0.94
CA LYS A 97 5.51 -8.22 -0.27
C LYS A 97 4.64 -7.76 0.91
N LEU A 98 4.73 -6.50 1.29
CA LEU A 98 3.96 -5.89 2.37
C LEU A 98 2.70 -5.21 1.83
N CYS A 99 2.81 -4.51 0.70
CA CYS A 99 1.70 -3.90 -0.03
C CYS A 99 1.71 -4.38 -1.48
N SER A 100 0.58 -4.89 -1.99
CA SER A 100 0.55 -5.37 -3.38
C SER A 100 0.49 -4.20 -4.36
N ILE A 101 1.35 -4.24 -5.39
CA ILE A 101 1.35 -3.29 -6.53
C ILE A 101 -0.03 -3.17 -7.19
N GLU A 102 -0.83 -4.24 -7.20
CA GLU A 102 -2.19 -4.24 -7.77
C GLU A 102 -3.11 -3.22 -7.08
N GLY A 103 -2.90 -2.95 -5.79
CA GLY A 103 -3.64 -1.90 -5.09
C GLY A 103 -3.37 -0.52 -5.68
N SER A 104 -2.12 -0.21 -6.01
CA SER A 104 -1.75 1.06 -6.64
C SER A 104 -2.24 1.16 -8.08
N ARG A 105 -2.11 0.08 -8.87
CA ARG A 105 -2.66 0.01 -10.23
C ARG A 105 -4.17 0.28 -10.23
N ARG A 106 -4.92 -0.42 -9.37
CA ARG A 106 -6.36 -0.24 -9.19
C ARG A 106 -6.70 1.18 -8.73
N PHE A 107 -5.91 1.77 -7.83
CA PHE A 107 -6.16 3.12 -7.35
C PHE A 107 -6.04 4.13 -8.48
N VAL A 108 -4.96 4.05 -9.29
CA VAL A 108 -4.78 4.94 -10.43
C VAL A 108 -5.86 4.74 -11.48
N GLU A 109 -6.32 3.52 -11.71
CA GLU A 109 -7.45 3.25 -12.62
C GLU A 109 -8.74 3.92 -12.12
N ALA A 110 -9.08 3.73 -10.84
CA ALA A 110 -10.34 4.19 -10.24
C ALA A 110 -10.38 5.69 -9.90
N ALA A 111 -9.23 6.32 -9.64
CA ALA A 111 -9.17 7.73 -9.24
C ALA A 111 -9.72 8.66 -10.33
N VAL A 112 -10.41 9.74 -9.94
CA VAL A 112 -11.01 10.69 -10.88
C VAL A 112 -10.05 11.78 -11.36
N SER A 113 -8.88 11.92 -10.73
CA SER A 113 -7.87 12.90 -11.11
C SER A 113 -7.50 12.76 -12.59
N SER A 114 -7.47 13.88 -13.29
CA SER A 114 -6.96 13.95 -14.66
C SER A 114 -5.43 13.97 -14.73
N ASP A 115 -4.76 14.25 -13.61
CA ASP A 115 -3.30 14.36 -13.52
C ASP A 115 -2.77 13.41 -12.45
N LYS A 116 -2.71 12.13 -12.83
CA LYS A 116 -2.33 11.01 -11.97
C LYS A 116 -1.21 10.21 -12.62
N GLN A 117 -0.23 9.81 -11.81
CA GLN A 117 0.93 9.06 -12.26
C GLN A 117 1.20 7.88 -11.34
N LEU A 118 1.58 6.74 -11.93
CA LEU A 118 2.12 5.58 -11.23
C LEU A 118 3.47 5.25 -11.85
N ILE A 119 4.52 5.21 -11.04
CA ILE A 119 5.83 4.72 -11.45
C ILE A 119 6.11 3.42 -10.70
N GLU A 120 6.25 2.36 -11.47
CA GLU A 120 6.56 1.02 -10.97
C GLU A 120 8.05 0.77 -11.13
N TYR A 121 8.70 0.33 -10.06
CA TYR A 121 10.15 0.09 -10.05
C TYR A 121 10.44 -1.42 -9.99
N PRO A 122 10.89 -2.04 -11.10
CA PRO A 122 11.26 -3.45 -11.10
C PRO A 122 12.48 -3.73 -10.19
N GLY A 123 12.39 -4.81 -9.43
CA GLY A 123 13.36 -5.26 -8.45
C GLY A 123 13.29 -4.55 -7.09
N LEU A 124 12.41 -3.57 -6.88
CA LEU A 124 12.34 -2.80 -5.63
C LEU A 124 11.25 -3.36 -4.69
N TYR A 125 11.50 -3.29 -3.38
CA TYR A 125 10.56 -3.71 -2.33
C TYR A 125 9.74 -2.50 -1.81
N HIS A 126 9.24 -2.59 -0.58
CA HIS A 126 8.26 -1.67 0.02
C HIS A 126 8.77 -0.23 0.19
N GLU A 127 9.96 -0.06 0.77
CA GLU A 127 10.56 1.24 1.06
C GLU A 127 11.41 1.74 -0.11
N VAL A 128 10.77 2.11 -1.21
CA VAL A 128 11.45 2.52 -2.47
C VAL A 128 12.47 3.67 -2.31
N LEU A 129 12.34 4.51 -1.26
CA LEU A 129 13.27 5.60 -0.96
C LEU A 129 14.51 5.17 -0.17
N THR A 130 14.57 3.93 0.31
CA THR A 130 15.75 3.35 0.99
C THR A 130 16.45 2.28 0.14
N GLU A 131 15.88 1.97 -1.03
CA GLU A 131 16.43 1.01 -2.00
C GLU A 131 17.75 1.45 -2.64
N VAL A 132 18.48 0.52 -3.26
CA VAL A 132 19.77 0.83 -3.92
C VAL A 132 19.61 1.91 -5.00
N LYS A 133 18.46 1.93 -5.68
CA LYS A 133 18.09 2.91 -6.71
C LYS A 133 17.31 4.12 -6.17
N TRP A 134 17.36 4.40 -4.87
CA TRP A 134 16.59 5.50 -4.26
C TRP A 134 16.77 6.86 -4.93
N LYS A 135 17.93 7.13 -5.54
CA LYS A 135 18.20 8.39 -6.27
C LYS A 135 17.31 8.54 -7.50
N ASP A 136 17.00 7.46 -8.20
CA ASP A 136 16.09 7.48 -9.33
C ASP A 136 14.67 7.79 -8.85
N VAL A 137 14.23 7.10 -7.80
CA VAL A 137 12.93 7.33 -7.16
C VAL A 137 12.81 8.78 -6.68
N LEU A 138 13.81 9.29 -5.97
CA LEU A 138 13.82 10.66 -5.47
C LEU A 138 13.79 11.68 -6.62
N ARG A 139 14.56 11.47 -7.69
CA ARG A 139 14.54 12.34 -8.87
C ARG A 139 13.13 12.42 -9.44
N ASP A 140 12.44 11.29 -9.58
CA ASP A 140 11.10 11.25 -10.18
C ASP A 140 10.08 11.94 -9.25
N VAL A 141 10.16 11.72 -7.93
CA VAL A 141 9.34 12.42 -6.93
C VAL A 141 9.60 13.94 -6.96
N MET A 142 10.85 14.38 -6.98
CA MET A 142 11.18 15.81 -7.10
C MET A 142 10.71 16.41 -8.44
N GLY A 143 10.84 15.66 -9.54
CA GLY A 143 10.34 16.07 -10.85
C GLY A 143 8.84 16.33 -10.82
N PHE A 144 8.08 15.43 -10.17
CA PHE A 144 6.65 15.63 -9.95
C PHE A 144 6.37 16.86 -9.08
N MET A 145 7.06 17.02 -7.94
CA MET A 145 6.85 18.18 -7.06
C MET A 145 7.14 19.51 -7.77
N ASN A 146 8.26 19.61 -8.49
CA ASN A 146 8.66 20.82 -9.21
C ASN A 146 7.66 21.22 -10.30
N LYS A 147 6.89 20.27 -10.86
CA LYS A 147 5.83 20.56 -11.84
C LYS A 147 4.69 21.40 -11.24
N TYR A 148 4.37 21.24 -9.95
CA TYR A 148 3.25 21.94 -9.29
C TYR A 148 3.67 22.98 -8.25
N CYS A 149 4.88 22.84 -7.71
CA CYS A 149 5.48 23.76 -6.76
C CYS A 149 6.81 24.30 -7.34
N PRO A 150 6.77 25.13 -8.39
CA PRO A 150 7.98 25.75 -8.90
C PRO A 150 8.56 26.70 -7.84
N SER A 151 9.86 26.54 -7.56
CA SER A 151 10.64 27.32 -6.60
C SER A 151 10.84 28.77 -7.03
#